data_AF-A0A6A3JK34-F1
#
_entry.id   AF-A0A6A3JK34-F1
#
_cell.length_a   1.000
_cell.length_b   1.000
_cell.length_c   1.000
_cell.angle_alpha   90.00
_cell.angle_beta   90.00
_cell.angle_gamma   90.00
#
_symmetry.space_group_name_H-M   'P 1'
#
loop_
_entity.id
_entity.type
_entity.pdbx_description
1 polymer ?
#
loop_
_entity_poly.entity_id
_entity_poly.type
_entity_poly.pdbx_seq_one_letter_code
_entity_poly.pdbx_strand_id
1 'polypeptide(L)' 'MVKAMFMDSTGAVVLSPDPQAGLYFTNRRSEILKASIPPGHLVYQIGETSQILSNGTLQATMGVMRPISFQDRDD' A
#
# COMPACT_ATOMS: atom_id res chain seq x y z
N MET A 1 4.94 14.54 -7.14
CA MET A 1 4.28 13.39 -6.47
C MET A 1 4.48 13.56 -4.97
N VAL A 2 3.41 13.70 -4.19
CA VAL A 2 3.46 13.92 -2.74
C VAL A 2 3.32 12.56 -2.04
N LYS A 3 4.16 12.28 -1.04
CA LYS A 3 4.05 11.08 -0.21
C LYS A 3 3.06 11.35 0.92
N ALA A 4 2.16 10.40 1.17
CA ALA A 4 1.47 10.36 2.46
C ALA A 4 2.49 9.92 3.52
N MET A 5 2.75 10.77 4.50
CA MET A 5 3.74 10.53 5.56
C MET A 5 3.08 10.73 6.91
N PHE A 6 3.40 9.87 7.87
CA PHE A 6 3.12 10.15 9.27
C PHE A 6 4.21 11.09 9.78
N MET A 7 3.79 12.13 10.50
CA MET A 7 4.69 13.09 11.14
C MET A 7 4.35 13.14 12.63
N ASP A 8 5.38 13.28 13.46
CA ASP A 8 5.19 13.58 14.88
C ASP A 8 4.92 15.09 15.09
N SER A 9 4.73 15.49 16.36
CA SER A 9 4.48 16.89 16.72
C SER A 9 5.66 17.83 16.46
N THR A 10 6.86 17.29 16.22
CA THR A 10 8.07 18.05 15.88
C THR A 10 8.24 18.22 14.37
N GLY A 11 7.40 17.56 13.57
CA GLY A 11 7.48 17.53 12.11
C GLY A 11 8.42 16.47 11.55
N ALA A 12 8.95 15.57 12.38
CA ALA A 12 9.80 14.48 11.93
C ALA A 12 8.94 13.36 11.33
N VAL A 13 9.41 12.75 10.23
CA VAL A 13 8.73 11.63 9.58
C VAL A 13 8.89 10.37 10.43
N VAL A 14 7.77 9.75 10.80
CA VAL A 14 7.71 8.53 11.61
C VAL A 14 7.03 7.39 10.85
N LEU A 15 7.23 6.17 11.34
CA LEU A 15 6.51 5.00 10.82
C LEU A 15 5.02 5.07 11.19
N SER A 16 4.19 4.39 10.40
CA SER A 16 2.77 4.21 10.74
C SER A 16 2.63 3.58 12.13
N PRO A 17 1.83 4.16 13.04
CA PRO A 17 1.62 3.61 14.38
C PRO A 17 0.83 2.29 14.35
N ASP A 18 -0.03 2.11 13.35
CA ASP A 18 -0.77 0.87 13.13
C ASP A 18 0.01 -0.05 12.17
N PRO A 19 0.54 -1.20 12.64
CA PRO A 19 1.25 -2.16 11.81
C PRO A 19 0.33 -2.92 10.84
N GLN A 20 -0.99 -2.79 10.94
CA GLN A 20 -1.96 -3.37 10.01
C GLN A 20 -2.48 -2.35 8.99
N ALA A 21 -2.18 -1.06 9.15
CA ALA A 21 -2.48 -0.07 8.12
C ALA A 21 -1.54 -0.23 6.91
N GLY A 22 -2.04 0.09 5.72
CA GLY A 22 -1.23 0.11 4.50
C GLY A 22 -1.88 -0.57 3.30
N LEU A 23 -1.06 -0.79 2.26
CA LEU A 23 -1.50 -1.34 0.99
C LEU A 23 -1.56 -2.87 1.03
N TYR A 24 -2.69 -3.42 0.60
CA TYR A 24 -2.90 -4.86 0.43
C TYR A 24 -3.24 -5.17 -1.03
N PHE A 25 -2.89 -6.37 -1.48
CA PHE A 25 -3.22 -6.88 -2.80
C PHE A 25 -3.54 -8.37 -2.75
N THR A 26 -4.29 -8.83 -3.74
CA THR A 26 -4.59 -10.25 -3.89
C THR A 26 -3.59 -10.87 -4.86
N ASN A 27 -2.94 -11.95 -4.46
CA ASN A 27 -2.03 -12.68 -5.35
C ASN A 27 -2.79 -13.64 -6.28
N ARG A 28 -2.07 -14.33 -7.17
CA ARG A 28 -2.66 -15.27 -8.14
C ARG A 28 -3.32 -16.51 -7.51
N ARG A 29 -3.08 -16.77 -6.22
CA ARG A 29 -3.70 -17.84 -5.44
C ARG A 29 -4.89 -17.35 -4.62
N SER A 30 -5.37 -16.14 -4.88
CA SER A 30 -6.46 -15.49 -4.14
C SER A 30 -6.14 -15.22 -2.66
N GLU A 31 -4.85 -15.12 -2.30
CA GLU A 31 -4.43 -14.77 -0.95
C GLU A 31 -4.25 -13.25 -0.84
N ILE A 32 -4.71 -12.66 0.27
CA ILE A 32 -4.53 -11.24 0.56
C ILE A 32 -3.18 -11.05 1.25
N LEU A 33 -2.31 -10.23 0.65
CA LEU A 33 -0.96 -9.95 1.14
C LEU A 33 -0.79 -8.45 1.40
N LYS A 34 -0.06 -8.11 2.47
CA LYS A 34 0.38 -6.74 2.76
C LYS A 34 1.63 -6.40 1.95
N ALA A 35 1.65 -5.25 1.28
CA ALA A 35 2.83 -4.76 0.58
C ALA A 35 3.92 -4.31 1.56
N SER A 36 5.09 -4.94 1.48
CA SER A 36 6.31 -4.48 2.15
C SER A 36 7.14 -3.69 1.14
N ILE A 37 7.16 -2.35 1.30
CA ILE A 37 7.84 -1.44 0.36
C ILE A 37 9.04 -0.84 1.11
N PRO A 38 10.29 -1.15 0.70
CA PRO A 38 11.46 -0.57 1.34
C PRO A 38 11.54 0.94 1.14
N PRO A 39 12.18 1.69 2.05
CA PRO A 39 12.42 3.12 1.88
C PRO A 39 13.11 3.43 0.54
N GLY A 40 12.75 4.57 -0.06
CA GLY A 40 13.34 5.02 -1.33
C GLY A 40 12.81 4.34 -2.59
N HIS A 41 11.92 3.35 -2.47
CA HIS A 41 11.35 2.65 -3.61
C HIS A 41 10.02 3.28 -4.06
N LEU A 42 9.77 3.23 -5.37
CA LEU A 42 8.49 3.55 -5.98
C LEU A 42 7.85 2.24 -6.44
N VAL A 43 6.59 2.06 -6.07
CA VAL A 43 5.76 0.96 -6.59
C VAL A 43 4.64 1.52 -7.44
N TYR A 44 4.27 0.79 -8.49
CA TYR A 44 3.16 1.14 -9.37
C TYR A 44 2.35 -0.11 -9.68
N GLN A 45 1.05 0.08 -9.88
CA GLN A 45 0.11 -0.99 -10.19
C GLN A 45 -0.05 -1.12 -11.70
N ILE A 46 -0.08 -2.35 -12.21
CA ILE A 46 -0.44 -2.65 -13.58
C ILE A 46 -1.97 -2.53 -13.72
N GLY A 47 -2.42 -1.74 -14.69
CA GLY A 47 -3.83 -1.60 -15.04
C GLY A 47 -4.26 -2.53 -16.18
N GLU A 48 -5.57 -2.57 -16.43
CA GLU A 48 -6.20 -3.43 -17.44
C GLU A 48 -5.64 -3.20 -18.85
N THR A 49 -5.41 -1.95 -19.26
CA THR A 49 -4.86 -1.64 -20.59
C THR A 49 -3.50 -2.31 -20.82
N SER A 50 -2.62 -2.32 -19.82
CA SER A 50 -1.33 -3.00 -19.91
C SER A 50 -1.47 -4.52 -20.02
N GLN A 51 -2.49 -5.10 -19.39
CA GLN A 51 -2.80 -6.52 -19.52
C GLN A 51 -3.26 -6.86 -20.94
N ILE A 52 -4.16 -6.06 -21.51
CA ILE A 52 -4.65 -6.26 -22.89
C ILE A 52 -3.50 -6.14 -23.89
N LEU A 53 -2.71 -5.06 -23.81
CA LEU A 53 -1.60 -4.80 -24.75
C LEU A 53 -0.48 -5.84 -24.66
N SER A 54 -0.31 -6.49 -23.51
CA SER A 54 0.69 -7.54 -23.32
C SER A 54 0.15 -8.95 -23.59
N ASN A 55 -1.06 -9.06 -24.17
CA ASN A 55 -1.75 -10.31 -24.41
C ASN A 55 -1.81 -11.22 -23.16
N GLY A 56 -2.02 -10.61 -21.99
CA GLY A 56 -2.10 -11.31 -20.70
C GLY A 56 -0.76 -11.61 -20.01
N THR A 57 0.39 -11.22 -20.58
CA THR A 57 1.70 -11.40 -19.94
C THR A 57 1.84 -10.56 -18.67
N LEU A 58 1.44 -9.29 -18.76
CA LEU A 58 1.22 -8.44 -17.58
C LEU A 58 -0.20 -8.67 -17.09
N GLN A 59 -0.37 -8.74 -15.78
CA GLN A 59 -1.68 -8.94 -15.17
C GLN A 59 -2.05 -7.73 -14.32
N ALA A 60 -3.24 -7.22 -14.55
CA ALA A 60 -3.82 -6.18 -13.72
C ALA A 60 -3.95 -6.73 -12.30
N THR A 61 -3.30 -6.05 -11.36
CA THR A 61 -3.30 -6.46 -9.95
C THR A 61 -4.33 -5.63 -9.23
N MET A 62 -5.28 -6.22 -8.52
CA MET A 62 -6.21 -5.47 -7.67
C MET A 62 -5.57 -5.19 -6.32
N GLY A 63 -5.62 -3.92 -5.88
CA GLY A 63 -5.11 -3.47 -4.59
C GLY A 63 -6.17 -2.71 -3.78
N VAL A 64 -6.05 -2.72 -2.46
CA VAL A 64 -6.90 -2.00 -1.51
C VAL A 64 -6.05 -1.38 -0.40
N MET A 65 -6.41 -0.17 0.04
CA MET A 65 -5.77 0.50 1.17
C MET A 65 -6.55 0.23 2.45
N ARG A 66 -5.85 -0.22 3.49
CA ARG A 66 -6.40 -0.29 4.85
C ARG A 66 -6.06 0.99 5.61
N PRO A 67 -7.06 1.72 6.15
CA PRO A 67 -6.81 2.87 7.01
C PRO A 67 -6.20 2.45 8.34
N ILE A 68 -5.66 3.40 9.09
CA ILE A 68 -5.30 3.19 10.50
C ILE A 68 -6.55 2.83 11.30
N SER A 69 -6.49 1.81 12.13
CA SER A 69 -7.53 1.58 13.12
C SER A 69 -7.51 2.70 14.16
N PHE A 70 -8.69 3.21 14.53
CA PHE A 70 -8.82 4.10 15.67
C PHE A 70 -8.50 3.30 16.93
N GLN A 71 -7.39 3.63 17.60
CA GLN A 71 -7.17 3.25 18.99
C GLN A 71 -7.60 4.45 19.83
N ASP A 72 -8.55 4.22 20.73
CA ASP A 72 -8.84 5.18 21.80
C ASP A 72 -7.53 5.50 22.53
N ARG A 73 -7.22 6.79 22.68
CA ARG A 73 -6.24 7.21 23.67
C ARG A 73 -6.90 7.02 25.03
N ASP A 74 -6.44 6.04 25.79
CA ASP A 74 -6.69 6.01 27.24
C ASP A 74 -5.87 7.15 27.87
N ASP A 75 -6.40 8.38 27.86
CA ASP A 75 -5.94 9.55 28.63
C ASP A 75 -7.11 10.16 29.41
#